data_AF-A0AAW2EDB8-F1
#
_entry.id   AF-A0AAW2EDB8-F1
#
_cell.length_a   1.000
_cell.length_b   1.000
_cell.length_c   1.000
_cell.angle_alpha   90.00
_cell.angle_beta   90.00
_cell.angle_gamma   90.00
#
_symmetry.space_group_name_H-M   'P 1'
#
loop_
_entity.id
_entity.type
_entity.pdbx_description
1 polymer ?
#
loop_
_entity_poly.entity_id
_entity_poly.type
_entity_poly.pdbx_seq_one_letter_code
_entity_poly.pdbx_strand_id
1 'polypeptide(L)'
;MALETQTWLNLCFVEKILRKSEGDNSIQVIDIFSKPATAKGDNYTSDMIRITVEFSRDQGGHKITEKKSIIAKVSPLNEGVRQDLVEQSGIFDVEISMMSHTLNKMNELLGPKHLVSAKGLHAQKNPTLLIIEDLAPLGFRMADRLSGLDLTHSIMALHGLARFHAASVALCEKVNRYVT
;
A
#
# COMPACT_ATOMS: atom_id res chain seq x y z
N MET A 1 2.53 16.31 16.98
CA MET A 1 3.99 16.23 16.84
C MET A 1 4.29 16.35 15.37
N ALA A 2 5.10 17.33 14.98
CA ALA A 2 5.58 17.43 13.60
C ALA A 2 6.30 16.11 13.27
N LEU A 3 5.98 15.52 12.12
CA LEU A 3 6.72 14.38 11.63
C LEU A 3 8.16 14.87 11.43
N GLU A 4 9.10 14.43 12.26
CA GLU A 4 10.51 14.69 12.00
C GLU A 4 10.80 14.30 10.55
N THR A 5 11.50 15.18 9.82
CA THR A 5 11.80 14.97 8.41
C THR A 5 12.58 13.68 8.25
N GLN A 6 11.90 12.61 7.83
CA GLN A 6 12.51 11.31 7.63
C GLN A 6 13.54 11.42 6.51
N THR A 7 14.82 11.34 6.85
CA THR A 7 15.93 11.52 5.90
C THR A 7 15.89 10.51 4.74
N TRP A 8 15.33 9.32 4.99
CA TRP A 8 15.14 8.28 3.98
C TRP A 8 14.02 8.59 2.98
N LEU A 9 13.03 9.40 3.37
CA LEU A 9 11.89 9.76 2.51
C LEU A 9 12.24 11.00 1.68
N ASN A 10 12.98 10.78 0.59
CA ASN A 10 13.47 11.83 -0.30
C ASN A 10 13.10 11.57 -1.77
N LEU A 11 13.38 12.54 -2.65
CA LEU A 11 13.03 12.49 -4.07
C LEU A 11 13.60 11.23 -4.76
N CYS A 12 14.86 10.89 -4.51
CA CYS A 12 15.54 9.74 -5.11
C CYS A 12 14.88 8.42 -4.70
N PHE A 13 14.52 8.29 -3.42
CA PHE A 13 13.82 7.12 -2.91
C PHE A 13 12.46 6.93 -3.61
N VAL A 14 11.65 7.99 -3.69
CA VAL A 14 10.34 7.96 -4.33
C VAL A 14 10.45 7.73 -5.84
N GLU A 15 11.43 8.33 -6.50
CA GLU A 15 11.69 8.14 -7.94
C GLU A 15 11.98 6.68 -8.26
N LYS A 16 12.84 6.03 -7.47
CA LYS A 16 13.14 4.60 -7.64
C LYS A 16 11.88 3.74 -7.52
N ILE A 17 10.99 4.06 -6.59
CA ILE A 17 9.72 3.35 -6.41
C ILE A 17 8.79 3.55 -7.61
N LEU A 18 8.62 4.80 -8.07
CA LEU A 18 7.76 5.09 -9.21
C LEU A 18 8.28 4.45 -10.49
N ARG A 19 9.58 4.57 -10.80
CA ARG A 19 10.18 3.92 -11.98
C ARG A 19 9.94 2.42 -12.00
N LYS A 20 10.16 1.75 -10.87
CA LYS A 20 9.97 0.31 -10.74
C LYS A 20 8.48 -0.09 -10.87
N SER A 21 7.61 0.61 -10.15
CA SER A 21 6.18 0.26 -10.07
C SER A 21 5.40 0.59 -11.35
N GLU A 22 5.85 1.57 -12.13
CA GLU A 22 5.23 1.95 -13.40
C GLU A 22 5.94 1.38 -14.62
N GLY A 23 7.11 0.77 -14.43
CA GLY A 23 7.91 0.21 -15.54
C GLY A 23 8.46 1.29 -16.47
N ASP A 24 8.74 2.48 -15.95
CA ASP A 24 9.15 3.65 -16.74
C ASP A 24 10.34 4.37 -16.12
N ASN A 25 11.49 4.28 -16.78
CA ASN A 25 12.73 4.91 -16.34
C ASN A 25 12.82 6.40 -16.67
N SER A 26 11.92 6.95 -17.50
CA SER A 26 11.89 8.39 -17.81
C SER A 26 11.36 9.22 -16.64
N ILE A 27 10.69 8.59 -15.67
CA ILE A 27 10.13 9.28 -14.50
C ILE A 27 11.23 10.05 -13.78
N GLN A 28 10.99 11.34 -13.53
CA GLN A 28 11.81 12.21 -12.69
C GLN A 28 10.94 12.88 -11.63
N VAL A 29 11.24 12.64 -10.36
CA VAL A 29 10.48 13.25 -9.26
C VAL A 29 10.95 14.69 -9.06
N ILE A 30 9.99 15.62 -9.11
CA ILE A 30 10.22 17.06 -8.99
C ILE A 30 10.07 17.49 -7.54
N ASP A 31 9.00 17.05 -6.89
CA ASP A 31 8.68 17.43 -5.51
C ASP A 31 7.91 16.33 -4.77
N ILE A 32 8.05 16.30 -3.45
CA ILE A 32 7.29 15.42 -2.56
C ILE A 32 6.74 16.20 -1.38
N PHE A 33 5.48 15.94 -1.07
CA PHE A 33 4.82 16.45 0.13
C PHE A 33 4.30 15.30 0.96
N SER A 34 4.67 15.23 2.24
CA SER A 34 4.24 14.19 3.16
C SER A 34 3.38 14.73 4.30
N LYS A 35 2.39 13.93 4.71
CA LYS A 35 1.53 14.20 5.87
C LYS A 35 1.07 12.89 6.52
N PRO A 36 0.59 12.90 7.77
CA PRO A 36 -0.09 11.74 8.33
C PRO A 36 -1.24 11.26 7.43
N ALA A 37 -1.33 9.94 7.20
CA ALA A 37 -2.37 9.38 6.34
C ALA A 37 -3.71 9.18 7.08
N THR A 38 -3.65 8.97 8.40
CA THR A 38 -4.78 8.62 9.27
C THR A 38 -4.91 9.60 10.45
N ALA A 39 -6.06 9.61 11.12
CA ALA A 39 -6.23 10.38 12.34
C ALA A 39 -5.55 9.70 13.54
N LYS A 40 -5.41 10.43 14.65
CA LYS A 40 -4.86 9.88 15.89
C LYS A 40 -5.76 8.76 16.40
N GLY A 41 -5.19 7.57 16.60
CA GLY A 41 -5.91 6.39 17.10
C GLY A 41 -6.47 5.46 16.04
N ASP A 42 -6.38 5.81 14.76
CA ASP A 42 -6.81 4.92 13.66
C ASP A 42 -5.79 3.81 13.35
N ASN A 43 -4.53 4.02 13.74
CA ASN A 43 -3.44 3.12 13.45
C ASN A 43 -2.61 2.84 14.72
N TYR A 44 -2.37 1.56 15.00
CA TYR A 44 -1.77 1.11 16.27
C TYR A 44 -0.40 0.48 16.08
N THR A 45 -0.21 -0.28 15.00
CA THR A 45 0.97 -1.14 14.81
C THR A 45 1.99 -0.58 13.81
N SER A 46 1.76 0.63 13.29
CA SER A 46 2.64 1.25 12.30
C SER A 46 2.61 2.77 12.43
N ASP A 47 3.37 3.46 11.60
CA ASP A 47 3.19 4.87 11.29
C ASP A 47 2.78 4.99 9.81
N MET A 48 1.69 5.71 9.54
CA MET A 48 1.08 5.79 8.21
C MET A 48 1.23 7.19 7.63
N ILE A 49 1.92 7.29 6.50
CA ILE A 49 2.31 8.56 5.89
C ILE A 49 1.74 8.59 4.47
N ARG A 50 0.99 9.64 4.16
CA ARG A 50 0.53 9.93 2.80
C ARG A 50 1.54 10.84 2.14
N ILE A 51 2.01 10.42 0.96
CA ILE A 51 2.99 11.15 0.16
C ILE A 51 2.29 11.54 -1.14
N THR A 52 2.27 12.83 -1.42
CA THR A 52 1.91 13.38 -2.73
C THR A 52 3.19 13.63 -3.50
N VAL A 53 3.28 13.10 -4.71
CA VAL A 53 4.46 13.16 -5.57
C VAL A 53 4.10 13.96 -6.82
N GLU A 54 4.88 14.98 -7.11
CA GLU A 54 4.90 15.66 -8.40
C GLU A 54 6.11 15.14 -9.19
N PHE A 55 5.85 14.61 -10.38
CA PHE A 55 6.90 14.01 -11.21
C PHE A 55 6.64 14.32 -12.68
N SER A 56 7.69 14.17 -13.48
CA SER A 56 7.59 14.25 -14.93
C SER A 56 7.97 12.92 -15.58
N ARG A 57 7.45 12.66 -16.78
CA ARG A 57 7.80 11.48 -17.59
C ARG A 57 7.66 11.77 -19.08
N ASP A 58 8.26 10.91 -19.90
CA ASP A 58 8.14 10.97 -21.35
C ASP A 58 6.86 10.25 -21.80
N GLN A 59 6.00 10.95 -22.53
CA GLN A 59 4.81 10.40 -23.16
C GLN A 59 4.74 10.88 -24.61
N GLY A 60 4.87 9.95 -25.57
CA GLY A 60 4.81 10.27 -27.00
C GLY A 60 5.86 11.29 -27.46
N GLY A 61 7.09 11.21 -26.92
CA GLY A 61 8.19 12.12 -27.25
C GLY A 61 8.13 13.49 -26.57
N HIS A 62 7.15 13.72 -25.69
CA HIS A 62 7.01 14.97 -24.94
C HIS A 62 7.11 14.70 -23.44
N LYS A 63 7.70 15.65 -22.72
CA LYS A 63 7.76 15.61 -21.27
C LYS A 63 6.46 16.15 -20.68
N ILE A 64 5.76 15.33 -19.90
CA ILE A 64 4.54 15.72 -19.17
C ILE A 64 4.82 15.75 -17.66
N THR A 65 4.00 16.50 -16.92
CA THR A 65 4.04 16.55 -15.45
C THR A 65 2.74 15.99 -14.88
N GLU A 66 2.87 15.11 -13.88
CA GLU A 66 1.76 14.41 -13.24
C GLU A 66 1.85 14.51 -11.72
N LYS A 67 0.71 14.24 -11.05
CA LYS A 67 0.64 14.11 -9.60
C LYS A 67 0.07 12.76 -9.21
N LYS A 68 0.71 12.11 -8.25
CA LYS A 68 0.27 10.81 -7.71
C LYS A 68 0.33 10.83 -6.19
N SER A 69 -0.58 10.10 -5.54
CA SER A 69 -0.53 9.88 -4.10
C SER A 69 -0.25 8.41 -3.79
N ILE A 70 0.65 8.19 -2.82
CA ILE A 70 1.05 6.88 -2.32
C ILE A 70 1.04 6.89 -0.79
N ILE A 71 0.92 5.71 -0.19
CA ILE A 71 0.94 5.53 1.26
C ILE A 71 2.21 4.77 1.63
N ALA A 72 2.99 5.33 2.56
CA ALA A 72 4.05 4.62 3.24
C ALA A 72 3.54 4.12 4.60
N LYS A 73 3.54 2.80 4.77
CA LYS A 73 3.32 2.13 6.03
C LYS A 73 4.67 1.73 6.60
N VAL A 74 5.05 2.33 7.72
CA VAL A 74 6.38 2.20 8.31
C VAL A 74 6.24 1.52 9.66
N SER A 75 7.16 0.61 10.00
CA SER A 75 7.27 0.12 11.38
C SER A 75 7.38 1.33 12.33
N PRO A 76 6.83 1.26 13.56
CA PRO A 76 6.93 2.35 14.53
C PRO A 76 8.31 3.02 14.56
N LEU A 77 8.35 4.33 14.25
CA LEU A 77 9.60 5.09 14.16
C LEU A 77 10.19 5.43 15.52
N ASN A 78 9.33 5.54 16.53
CA ASN A 78 9.71 5.90 17.88
C ASN A 78 10.03 4.64 18.67
N GLU A 79 11.24 4.62 19.24
CA GLU A 79 11.70 3.56 20.14
C GLU A 79 10.78 3.38 21.35
N GLY A 80 10.68 2.12 21.78
CA GLY A 80 9.97 1.71 22.98
C GLY A 80 9.02 0.54 22.77
N VAL A 81 8.18 0.30 23.77
CA VAL A 81 7.34 -0.92 23.88
C VAL A 81 6.51 -1.19 22.62
N ARG A 82 6.01 -0.15 21.95
CA ARG A 82 5.24 -0.31 20.70
C ARG A 82 6.08 -0.91 19.58
N GLN A 83 7.31 -0.42 19.41
CA GLN A 83 8.22 -0.94 18.39
C GLN A 83 8.62 -2.37 18.71
N ASP A 84 9.02 -2.64 19.95
CA ASP A 84 9.45 -3.98 20.39
C ASP A 84 8.37 -5.04 20.15
N LEU A 85 7.12 -4.73 20.50
CA LEU A 85 5.99 -5.64 20.28
C LEU A 85 5.71 -5.88 18.80
N VAL A 86 5.79 -4.84 17.97
CA VAL A 86 5.57 -4.95 16.52
C VAL A 86 6.67 -5.79 15.88
N GLU A 87 7.93 -5.56 16.24
CA GLU A 87 9.07 -6.31 15.71
C GLU A 87 9.02 -7.78 16.14
N GLN A 88 8.77 -8.06 17.43
CA GLN A 88 8.64 -9.42 17.95
C GLN A 88 7.48 -10.19 17.31
N SER A 89 6.39 -9.50 16.95
CA SER A 89 5.22 -10.14 16.34
C SER A 89 5.44 -10.60 14.88
N GLY A 90 6.45 -10.07 14.18
CA GLY A 90 6.70 -10.37 12.77
C GLY A 90 5.60 -9.92 11.80
N ILE A 91 4.64 -9.09 12.23
CA ILE A 91 3.46 -8.70 11.43
C ILE A 91 3.83 -8.03 10.11
N PHE A 92 4.93 -7.26 10.07
CA PHE A 92 5.38 -6.60 8.85
C PHE A 92 5.91 -7.58 7.81
N ASP A 93 6.53 -8.69 8.23
CA ASP A 93 7.01 -9.71 7.30
C ASP A 93 5.83 -10.42 6.62
N VAL A 94 4.79 -10.72 7.40
CA VAL A 94 3.53 -11.28 6.88
C VAL A 94 2.85 -10.29 5.93
N GLU A 95 2.76 -9.02 6.32
CA GLU A 95 2.11 -7.99 5.51
C GLU A 95 2.85 -7.74 4.19
N ILE A 96 4.18 -7.65 4.22
CA ILE A 96 5.01 -7.50 3.00
C ILE A 96 4.81 -8.70 2.08
N SER A 97 4.84 -9.92 2.60
CA SER A 97 4.59 -11.14 1.83
C SER A 97 3.19 -11.13 1.20
N MET A 98 2.18 -10.78 1.99
CA MET A 98 0.79 -10.72 1.55
C MET A 98 0.58 -9.71 0.42
N MET A 99 1.07 -8.47 0.61
CA MET A 99 0.89 -7.36 -0.33
C MET A 99 1.74 -7.48 -1.59
N SER A 100 2.96 -8.04 -1.48
CA SER A 100 3.89 -8.13 -2.61
C SER A 100 3.68 -9.40 -3.43
N HIS A 101 3.06 -10.44 -2.88
CA HIS A 101 2.97 -11.74 -3.52
C HIS A 101 1.55 -12.30 -3.57
N THR A 102 0.97 -12.63 -2.43
CA THR A 102 -0.30 -13.37 -2.36
C THR A 102 -1.45 -12.60 -3.00
N LEU A 103 -1.61 -11.33 -2.65
CA LEU A 103 -2.67 -10.49 -3.19
C LEU A 103 -2.50 -10.15 -4.66
N ASN A 104 -1.26 -10.01 -5.13
CA ASN A 104 -0.99 -9.83 -6.56
C ASN A 104 -1.50 -11.05 -7.35
N LYS A 105 -1.17 -12.27 -6.91
CA LYS A 105 -1.65 -13.50 -7.52
C LYS A 105 -3.18 -13.66 -7.43
N MET A 106 -3.79 -13.29 -6.30
CA MET A 106 -5.24 -13.30 -6.16
C MET A 106 -5.91 -12.32 -7.12
N ASN A 107 -5.39 -11.11 -7.25
CA ASN A 107 -5.90 -10.09 -8.17
C ASN A 107 -5.71 -10.48 -9.65
N GLU A 108 -4.61 -11.17 -9.99
CA GLU A 108 -4.40 -11.74 -11.33
C GLU A 108 -5.47 -12.78 -11.68
N LEU A 109 -5.85 -13.64 -10.72
CA LEU A 109 -6.93 -14.63 -10.92
C LEU A 109 -8.30 -13.98 -11.06
N LEU A 110 -8.57 -12.92 -10.28
CA LEU A 110 -9.86 -12.22 -10.29
C LEU A 110 -10.02 -11.26 -11.48
N GLY A 111 -8.91 -10.78 -12.04
CA GLY A 111 -8.88 -9.78 -13.09
C GLY A 111 -9.23 -8.37 -12.62
N PRO A 112 -9.16 -7.37 -13.53
CA PRO A 112 -9.18 -5.95 -13.18
C PRO A 112 -10.52 -5.45 -12.63
N LYS A 113 -11.62 -6.18 -12.84
CA LYS A 113 -12.96 -5.79 -12.39
C LYS A 113 -13.24 -6.09 -10.91
N HIS A 114 -12.45 -6.96 -10.30
CA HIS A 114 -12.77 -7.55 -9.00
C HIS A 114 -11.57 -7.55 -8.04
N LEU A 115 -10.73 -6.52 -8.12
CA LEU A 115 -9.59 -6.36 -7.21
C LEU A 115 -10.04 -6.39 -5.74
N VAL A 116 -9.27 -7.09 -4.91
CA VAL A 116 -9.53 -7.24 -3.46
C VAL A 116 -8.52 -6.49 -2.60
N SER A 117 -7.57 -5.78 -3.21
CA SER A 117 -6.58 -4.97 -2.50
C SER A 117 -6.07 -3.79 -3.32
N ALA A 118 -5.49 -2.81 -2.62
CA ALA A 118 -4.58 -1.85 -3.22
C ALA A 118 -3.32 -2.56 -3.77
N LYS A 119 -2.62 -1.90 -4.70
CA LYS A 119 -1.33 -2.40 -5.20
C LYS A 119 -0.19 -2.14 -4.21
N GLY A 120 0.64 -3.15 -3.95
CA GLY A 120 1.95 -2.98 -3.33
C GLY A 120 2.95 -2.42 -4.36
N LEU A 121 3.63 -1.33 -4.03
CA LEU A 121 4.55 -0.62 -4.93
C LEU A 121 6.02 -0.91 -4.60
N HIS A 122 6.36 -0.99 -3.31
CA HIS A 122 7.71 -1.26 -2.85
C HIS A 122 7.70 -1.78 -1.41
N ALA A 123 8.67 -2.61 -1.05
CA ALA A 123 8.87 -3.08 0.32
C ALA A 123 10.36 -3.17 0.62
N GLN A 124 10.74 -2.95 1.88
CA GLN A 124 12.11 -3.14 2.36
C GLN A 124 12.11 -3.36 3.88
N LYS A 125 13.23 -3.86 4.41
CA LYS A 125 13.39 -4.16 5.84
C LYS A 125 14.24 -3.17 6.64
N ASN A 126 14.89 -2.19 5.99
CA ASN A 126 15.77 -1.22 6.67
C ASN A 126 15.65 0.19 6.08
N PRO A 127 14.85 1.09 6.70
CA PRO A 127 13.85 0.79 7.73
C PRO A 127 12.74 -0.13 7.19
N THR A 128 12.08 -0.89 8.06
CA THR A 128 10.97 -1.78 7.68
C THR A 128 9.76 -0.96 7.24
N LEU A 129 9.42 -1.06 5.96
CA LEU A 129 8.30 -0.33 5.38
C LEU A 129 7.68 -1.06 4.18
N LEU A 130 6.45 -0.66 3.88
CA LEU A 130 5.70 -1.02 2.70
C LEU A 130 5.12 0.26 2.09
N ILE A 131 5.33 0.44 0.78
CA ILE A 131 4.71 1.49 -0.01
C ILE A 131 3.55 0.87 -0.79
N ILE A 132 2.37 1.44 -0.65
CA ILE A 132 1.14 0.98 -1.31
C ILE A 132 0.45 2.14 -2.05
N GLU A 133 -0.39 1.78 -3.00
CA GLU A 133 -1.30 2.70 -3.67
C GLU A 133 -2.22 3.43 -2.67
N ASP A 134 -2.36 4.75 -2.82
CA ASP A 134 -3.37 5.50 -2.08
C ASP A 134 -4.72 5.36 -2.78
N LEU A 135 -5.70 4.79 -2.07
CA LEU A 135 -7.07 4.64 -2.56
C LEU A 135 -7.93 5.91 -2.32
N ALA A 136 -7.46 6.86 -1.52
CA ALA A 136 -8.23 8.07 -1.24
C ALA A 136 -8.55 8.92 -2.49
N PRO A 137 -7.63 9.10 -3.47
CA PRO A 137 -7.96 9.73 -4.75
C PRO A 137 -9.05 9.01 -5.55
N LEU A 138 -9.23 7.71 -5.35
CA LEU A 138 -10.28 6.90 -5.98
C LEU A 138 -11.63 6.98 -5.24
N GLY A 139 -11.73 7.80 -4.20
CA GLY A 139 -12.96 8.01 -3.43
C GLY A 139 -13.13 7.09 -2.22
N PHE A 140 -12.20 6.18 -1.93
CA PHE A 140 -12.28 5.31 -0.76
C PHE A 140 -12.12 6.10 0.54
N ARG A 141 -12.94 5.80 1.54
CA ARG A 141 -12.91 6.42 2.86
C ARG A 141 -13.05 5.35 3.93
N MET A 142 -12.47 5.61 5.10
CA MET A 142 -12.70 4.78 6.28
C MET A 142 -14.09 5.07 6.84
N ALA A 143 -14.87 4.02 7.09
CA ALA A 143 -16.11 4.15 7.83
C ALA A 143 -15.82 4.45 9.31
N ASP A 144 -16.73 5.18 9.96
CA ASP A 144 -16.65 5.37 11.41
C ASP A 144 -16.88 4.03 12.11
N ARG A 145 -15.88 3.58 12.86
CA ARG A 145 -15.92 2.31 13.58
C ARG A 145 -17.00 2.24 14.65
N LEU A 146 -17.46 3.38 15.18
CA LEU A 146 -18.52 3.43 16.18
C LEU A 146 -19.90 3.33 15.54
N SER A 147 -20.07 3.97 14.39
CA SER A 147 -21.33 3.94 13.64
C SER A 147 -21.52 2.67 12.80
N GLY A 148 -20.42 2.01 12.41
CA GLY A 148 -20.45 0.82 11.55
C GLY A 148 -20.79 1.13 10.09
N LEU A 149 -21.17 0.09 9.34
CA LEU A 149 -21.60 0.19 7.94
C LEU A 149 -23.13 0.10 7.85
N ASP A 150 -23.73 0.85 6.93
CA ASP A 150 -25.12 0.60 6.54
C ASP A 150 -25.25 -0.74 5.80
N LEU A 151 -26.50 -1.17 5.54
CA LEU A 151 -26.77 -2.46 4.90
C LEU A 151 -26.13 -2.57 3.50
N THR A 152 -26.21 -1.50 2.70
CA THR A 152 -25.65 -1.49 1.34
C THR A 152 -24.14 -1.70 1.35
N HIS A 153 -23.44 -0.93 2.19
CA HIS A 153 -21.99 -1.06 2.35
C HIS A 153 -21.59 -2.37 3.02
N SER A 154 -22.40 -2.89 3.94
CA SER A 154 -22.19 -4.20 4.56
C SER A 154 -22.24 -5.32 3.53
N ILE A 155 -23.23 -5.32 2.63
CA ILE A 155 -23.34 -6.29 1.53
C ILE A 155 -22.13 -6.17 0.60
N MET A 156 -21.70 -4.94 0.26
CA MET A 156 -20.51 -4.74 -0.56
C MET A 156 -19.24 -5.30 0.11
N ALA A 157 -19.06 -5.06 1.41
CA ALA A 157 -17.93 -5.58 2.18
C ALA A 157 -17.95 -7.12 2.22
N LEU A 158 -19.12 -7.73 2.45
CA LEU A 158 -19.29 -9.18 2.46
C LEU A 158 -18.99 -9.80 1.09
N HIS A 159 -19.41 -9.18 -0.02
CA HIS A 159 -19.01 -9.62 -1.36
C HIS A 159 -17.50 -9.51 -1.59
N GLY A 160 -16.87 -8.45 -1.07
CA GLY A 160 -15.40 -8.31 -1.08
C GLY A 160 -14.71 -9.45 -0.33
N LEU A 161 -15.17 -9.75 0.89
CA LEU A 161 -14.65 -10.86 1.72
C LEU A 161 -14.88 -12.22 1.07
N ALA A 162 -16.05 -12.46 0.48
CA ALA A 162 -16.34 -13.69 -0.24
C ALA A 162 -15.38 -13.90 -1.42
N ARG A 163 -15.12 -12.85 -2.22
CA ARG A 163 -14.13 -12.89 -3.30
C ARG A 163 -12.72 -13.15 -2.78
N PHE A 164 -12.33 -12.49 -1.70
CA PHE A 164 -11.03 -12.68 -1.06
C PHE A 164 -10.84 -14.14 -0.61
N HIS A 165 -11.82 -14.74 0.07
CA HIS A 165 -11.77 -16.14 0.48
C HIS A 165 -11.76 -17.11 -0.71
N ALA A 166 -12.60 -16.87 -1.73
CA ALA A 166 -12.64 -17.73 -2.90
C ALA A 166 -11.30 -17.68 -3.68
N ALA A 167 -10.72 -16.49 -3.85
CA ALA A 167 -9.45 -16.32 -4.55
C ALA A 167 -8.27 -16.95 -3.80
N SER A 168 -8.26 -16.94 -2.48
CA SER A 168 -7.19 -17.58 -1.71
C SER A 168 -7.21 -19.10 -1.86
N VAL A 169 -8.39 -19.73 -1.80
CA VAL A 169 -8.56 -21.17 -2.03
C VAL A 169 -8.20 -21.54 -3.47
N ALA A 170 -8.71 -20.80 -4.46
CA ALA A 170 -8.41 -21.03 -5.87
C ALA A 170 -6.90 -20.93 -6.17
N LEU A 171 -6.21 -19.99 -5.51
CA LEU A 171 -4.76 -19.87 -5.62
C LEU A 171 -4.04 -21.10 -5.05
N CYS A 172 -4.43 -21.58 -3.87
CA CYS A 172 -3.87 -22.79 -3.26
C CYS A 172 -4.07 -24.03 -4.14
N GLU A 173 -5.28 -24.24 -4.66
CA GLU A 173 -5.59 -25.36 -5.54
C GLU A 173 -4.77 -25.32 -6.83
N LYS A 174 -4.60 -24.13 -7.42
CA LYS A 174 -3.82 -23.95 -8.63
C LYS A 174 -2.33 -24.28 -8.39
N VAL A 175 -1.75 -23.84 -7.27
CA VAL A 175 -0.36 -24.17 -6.91
C VAL A 175 -0.17 -25.67 -6.74
N ASN A 176 -1.10 -26.36 -6.05
CA ASN A 176 -1.00 -27.80 -5.81
C ASN A 176 -1.07 -28.63 -7.10
N ARG A 177 -1.80 -28.19 -8.14
CA ARG A 177 -1.87 -28.88 -9.44
C ARG A 177 -0.57 -28.85 -10.25
N TYR A 178 0.42 -28.03 -9.88
CA TYR A 178 1.73 -27.99 -10.55
C TYR A 178 2.84 -28.73 -9.77
N VAL A 179 2.52 -29.31 -8.61
CA VAL A 179 3.49 -30.00 -7.73
C VAL A 179 3.23 -31.52 -7.68
N THR A 180 2.24 -32.01 -8.43
CA THR A 180 1.95 -33.45 -8.66
C THR A 180 2.11 -33.79 -10.13
#